data_AF-A0A7C6X3H7-F1
#
_entry.id   AF-A0A7C6X3H7-F1
#
_cell.length_a   1.000
_cell.length_b   1.000
_cell.length_c   1.000
_cell.angle_alpha   90.00
_cell.angle_beta   90.00
_cell.angle_gamma   90.00
#
_symmetry.space_group_name_H-M   'P 1'
#
loop_
_entity.id
_entity.type
_entity.pdbx_description
1 polymer ?
#
loop_
_entity_poly.entity_id
_entity_poly.type
_entity_poly.pdbx_seq_one_letter_code
_entity_poly.pdbx_strand_id
1 'polypeptide(L)' 'MSYKGTGFIVEGTGAFLTEGPDFEAVKARFPWARAAFAVTVLAAEQKL' A
#
# COMPACT_ATOMS: atom_id res chain seq x y z
N MET A 1 -20.41 2.43 -23.58
CA MET A 1 -19.16 2.37 -22.80
C MET A 1 -19.47 2.91 -21.41
N SER A 2 -19.59 2.04 -20.39
CA SER A 2 -19.78 2.49 -19.01
C SER A 2 -18.71 1.82 -18.16
N TYR A 3 -17.62 2.52 -17.89
CA TYR A 3 -16.63 2.09 -16.92
C TYR A 3 -17.29 2.23 -15.54
N LYS A 4 -17.87 1.14 -15.02
CA LYS A 4 -18.25 1.06 -13.60
C LYS A 4 -16.96 0.91 -12.79
N GLY A 5 -16.20 1.99 -12.68
CA GLY A 5 -14.97 2.00 -11.89
C GLY A 5 -15.34 1.93 -10.42
N THR A 6 -15.24 0.76 -9.78
CA THR A 6 -15.42 0.67 -8.33
C THR A 6 -14.17 1.14 -7.58
N GLY A 7 -14.39 1.81 -6.45
CA GLY A 7 -13.34 2.33 -5.58
C GLY A 7 -13.50 1.78 -4.17
N PHE A 8 -12.38 1.49 -3.54
CA PHE A 8 -12.32 1.04 -2.15
C PHE A 8 -11.57 2.08 -1.33
N ILE A 9 -12.16 2.46 -0.20
CA ILE A 9 -11.47 3.19 0.84
C ILE A 9 -10.91 2.15 1.80
N VAL A 10 -9.60 2.17 1.96
CA VAL A 10 -8.89 1.25 2.85
C VAL A 10 -8.43 2.02 4.07
N GLU A 11 -8.94 1.64 5.22
CA GLU A 11 -8.54 2.14 6.52
C GLU A 11 -7.60 1.14 7.18
N GLY A 12 -6.51 1.64 7.74
CA GLY A 12 -5.46 0.79 8.27
C GLY A 12 -4.39 1.58 9.00
N THR A 13 -3.44 0.87 9.58
CA THR A 13 -2.29 1.46 10.25
C THR A 13 -1.10 1.45 9.31
N GLY A 14 -0.52 2.63 9.07
CA GLY A 14 0.70 2.78 8.28
C GLY A 14 1.94 2.74 9.18
N ALA A 15 2.97 2.01 8.76
CA ALA A 15 4.29 1.99 9.37
C ALA A 15 5.38 2.20 8.31
N PHE A 16 6.43 2.95 8.66
CA PHE A 16 7.62 3.09 7.82
C PHE A 16 8.63 2.03 8.21
N LEU A 17 8.95 1.16 7.26
CA LEU A 17 9.95 0.11 7.39
C LEU A 17 11.20 0.54 6.63
N THR A 18 12.32 0.65 7.33
CA THR A 18 13.63 0.99 6.76
C THR A 18 14.52 -0.24 6.58
N GLU A 19 14.07 -1.40 7.05
CA GLU A 19 14.77 -2.68 7.01
C GLU A 19 13.76 -3.84 6.99
N GLY A 20 14.22 -5.03 6.62
CA GLY A 20 13.40 -6.23 6.54
C GLY A 20 12.88 -6.58 5.13
N PRO A 21 12.17 -7.70 4.98
CA PRO A 21 11.80 -8.26 3.68
C PRO A 21 10.89 -7.32 2.86
N ASP A 22 10.00 -6.57 3.52
CA ASP A 22 9.12 -5.61 2.86
C ASP A 22 9.87 -4.40 2.29
N PHE A 23 10.90 -3.94 3.01
CA PHE A 23 11.79 -2.88 2.53
C PHE A 23 12.62 -3.34 1.32
N GLU A 24 13.21 -4.53 1.39
CA GLU A 24 13.98 -5.10 0.29
C GLU A 24 13.11 -5.30 -0.96
N ALA A 25 11.86 -5.75 -0.80
CA ALA A 25 10.91 -5.89 -1.91
C ALA A 25 10.60 -4.55 -2.59
N VAL A 26 10.43 -3.47 -1.82
CA VAL A 26 10.22 -2.11 -2.36
C VAL A 26 11.50 -1.59 -3.01
N LYS A 27 12.66 -1.79 -2.39
CA LYS A 27 13.95 -1.31 -2.90
C LYS A 27 14.39 -2.02 -4.18
N ALA A 28 14.05 -3.30 -4.33
CA ALA A 28 14.27 -4.06 -5.57
C ALA A 28 13.49 -3.48 -6.75
N ARG A 29 12.27 -2.97 -6.53
CA ARG A 29 11.46 -2.30 -7.56
C ARG A 29 11.79 -0.82 -7.73
N PHE A 30 12.10 -0.15 -6.62
CA PHE A 30 12.36 1.28 -6.55
C PHE A 30 13.69 1.50 -5.79
N PRO A 31 14.83 1.44 -6.49
CA PRO A 31 16.16 1.54 -5.86
C PRO A 31 16.40 2.86 -5.11
N TRP A 32 15.64 3.89 -5.45
CA TRP A 32 15.65 5.22 -4.81
C TRP A 32 14.76 5.31 -3.56
N ALA A 33 13.97 4.28 -3.25
CA ALA A 33 13.08 4.30 -2.09
C ALA A 33 13.89 4.22 -0.79
N ARG A 34 13.71 5.23 0.07
CA ARG A 34 14.38 5.34 1.39
C ARG A 34 13.74 4.52 2.50
N ALA A 35 12.48 4.13 2.33
CA ALA A 35 11.71 3.32 3.25
C ALA A 35 10.53 2.68 2.50
N ALA A 36 10.04 1.54 2.98
CA ALA A 36 8.78 0.94 2.58
C ALA A 36 7.67 1.42 3.51
N PHE A 37 6.59 1.96 2.94
CA PHE A 37 5.40 2.28 3.70
C PHE A 37 4.48 1.07 3.69
N ALA A 38 4.49 0.33 4.80
CA ALA A 38 3.63 -0.83 4.99
C ALA A 38 2.31 -0.38 5.61
N VAL A 39 1.20 -0.64 4.92
CA VAL A 39 -0.15 -0.36 5.43
C VAL A 39 -0.79 -1.68 5.83
N THR A 40 -1.02 -1.88 7.12
CA THR A 40 -1.81 -2.99 7.63
C THR A 40 -3.28 -2.60 7.53
N VAL A 41 -3.99 -3.22 6.59
CA VAL A 41 -5.42 -2.99 6.36
C VAL A 41 -6.23 -3.51 7.53
N LEU A 42 -7.07 -2.65 8.12
CA LEU A 42 -8.00 -2.99 9.20
C LEU A 42 -9.42 -3.11 8.67
N ALA A 43 -9.81 -2.19 7.79
CA ALA A 43 -11.11 -2.19 7.13
C ALA A 43 -10.95 -1.76 5.67
N ALA A 44 -11.76 -2.34 4.79
CA ALA A 44 -11.85 -1.92 3.40
C ALA A 44 -13.33 -1.74 3.05
N GLU A 45 -13.75 -0.50 2.83
CA GLU A 45 -15.11 -0.15 2.45
C GLU A 45 -15.18 0.11 0.94
N GLN A 46 -16.02 -0.65 0.25
CA GLN A 46 -16.31 -0.42 -1.17
C GLN A 46 -17.34 0.71 -1.30
N LYS A 47 -16.95 1.84 -1.90
CA LYS A 47 -17.83 3.02 -2.03
C LYS A 47 -18.54 3.10 -3.38
N LEU A 48 -18.23 2.24 -4.37
CA LEU A 48 -18.91 2.21 -5.69
C LEU A 48 -19.43 0.83 -6.10
#